data_AF-A0A1C5SA25-F1
#
_entry.id   AF-A0A1C5SA25-F1
#
_cell.length_a   1.000
_cell.length_b   1.000
_cell.length_c   1.000
_cell.angle_alpha   90.00
_cell.angle_beta   90.00
_cell.angle_gamma   90.00
#
_symmetry.space_group_name_H-M   'P 1'
#
loop_
_entity.id
_entity.type
_entity.pdbx_description
1 polymer ?
#
loop_
_entity_poly.entity_id
_entity_poly.type
_entity_poly.pdbx_seq_one_letter_code
_entity_poly.pdbx_strand_id
1 'polypeptide(L)'
;MKSNFDFLNRYWPALAQIGATAETYVYSDPNACIYKLGMFAERLVQEILVFEHIAEPTVDNTHANRIRILKRAGLLPHEIDNTLYVLRKTRNFAVHTGTDSVDEAKTLLSLTYNLAVWFMETYGDWGYIAPAFVMPDESTHEDLESVIAEQEKKIEELTKQLAVVTTAASGKTQKERAKRSESVSAMMNWDEAQTRCLIDEQLHLSGWEADTQNLRYGKGTRPVKGRNIAISEWPTNSAFYKNGYVDYAFFVGEKLVALMEAKKMSEDVAATIDVQVKDYASHIKPEDRPYTVGSWNGYQIPFLL
;
A
#
# COMPACT_ATOMS: atom_id res chain seq x y z
N MET A 1 11.51 18.52 -12.82
CA MET A 1 12.12 17.48 -11.97
C MET A 1 12.13 16.17 -12.75
N LYS A 2 13.13 15.30 -12.53
CA LYS A 2 13.15 13.96 -13.14
C LYS A 2 12.12 13.07 -12.40
N SER A 3 11.29 12.31 -13.11
CA SER A 3 10.26 11.48 -12.49
C SER A 3 10.90 10.28 -11.77
N ASN A 4 10.31 9.83 -10.66
CA ASN A 4 10.74 8.58 -10.02
C ASN A 4 10.51 7.39 -10.95
N PHE A 5 9.55 7.45 -11.88
CA PHE A 5 9.20 6.34 -12.77
C PHE A 5 9.97 6.34 -14.10
N ASP A 6 10.90 7.27 -14.28
CA ASP A 6 11.61 7.44 -15.56
C ASP A 6 12.43 6.21 -15.98
N PHE A 7 12.82 5.36 -15.03
CA PHE A 7 13.56 4.13 -15.32
C PHE A 7 12.76 3.13 -16.17
N LEU A 8 11.42 3.21 -16.15
CA LEU A 8 10.55 2.35 -16.95
C LEU A 8 10.53 2.74 -18.43
N ASN A 9 10.92 3.96 -18.80
CA ASN A 9 10.77 4.48 -20.17
C ASN A 9 11.39 3.59 -21.25
N ARG A 10 12.46 2.87 -20.92
CA ARG A 10 13.16 1.99 -21.86
C ARG A 10 12.31 0.82 -22.34
N TYR A 11 11.50 0.24 -21.46
CA TYR A 11 10.76 -1.00 -21.72
C TYR A 11 9.24 -0.78 -21.69
N TRP A 12 8.76 0.08 -20.80
CA TRP A 12 7.34 0.35 -20.57
C TRP A 12 7.08 1.86 -20.47
N PRO A 13 7.18 2.61 -21.59
CA PRO A 13 6.97 4.05 -21.61
C PRO A 13 5.57 4.46 -21.13
N ALA A 14 4.55 3.62 -21.38
CA ALA A 14 3.20 3.87 -20.86
C ALA A 14 3.19 3.89 -19.31
N LEU A 15 3.82 2.91 -18.66
CA LEU A 15 3.91 2.88 -17.20
C LEU A 15 4.70 4.07 -16.65
N ALA A 16 5.85 4.39 -17.28
CA ALA A 16 6.65 5.55 -16.91
C ALA A 16 5.81 6.85 -16.95
N GLN A 17 5.06 7.05 -18.03
CA GLN A 17 4.24 8.23 -18.22
C GLN A 17 3.09 8.29 -17.20
N ILE A 18 2.41 7.16 -16.93
CA ILE A 18 1.33 7.11 -15.93
C ILE A 18 1.85 7.48 -14.54
N GLY A 19 3.02 6.94 -14.15
CA GLY A 19 3.64 7.25 -12.86
C GLY A 19 4.05 8.72 -12.76
N ALA A 20 4.69 9.28 -13.80
CA ALA A 20 5.04 10.70 -13.86
C ALA A 20 3.81 11.61 -13.76
N THR A 21 2.69 11.23 -14.37
CA THR A 21 1.43 11.97 -14.26
C THR A 21 0.84 11.89 -12.85
N ALA A 22 0.94 10.73 -12.19
CA ALA A 22 0.51 10.60 -10.79
C ALA A 22 1.31 11.52 -9.86
N GLU A 23 2.62 11.68 -10.10
CA GLU A 23 3.46 12.63 -9.36
C GLU A 23 3.00 14.08 -9.53
N THR A 24 2.64 14.49 -10.75
CA THR A 24 2.11 15.84 -11.03
C THR A 24 0.80 16.11 -10.27
N TYR A 25 -0.02 15.08 -10.07
CA TYR A 25 -1.32 15.19 -9.40
C TYR A 25 -1.27 15.17 -7.87
N VAL A 26 -0.20 14.65 -7.25
CA VAL A 26 -0.21 14.26 -5.83
C VAL A 26 -0.65 15.38 -4.86
N TYR A 27 -0.36 16.64 -5.17
CA TYR A 27 -0.79 17.80 -4.39
C TYR A 27 -1.99 18.55 -4.99
N SER A 28 -2.09 18.59 -6.33
CA SER A 28 -3.09 19.41 -7.04
C SER A 28 -4.46 18.73 -7.10
N ASP A 29 -4.48 17.41 -7.27
CA ASP A 29 -5.69 16.58 -7.26
C ASP A 29 -5.33 15.17 -6.74
N PRO A 30 -5.39 14.96 -5.41
CA PRO A 30 -5.10 13.66 -4.79
C PRO A 30 -5.97 12.53 -5.34
N ASN A 31 -7.22 12.81 -5.73
CA ASN A 31 -8.11 11.81 -6.27
C ASN A 31 -7.64 11.36 -7.67
N ALA A 32 -7.29 12.31 -8.54
CA ALA A 32 -6.69 12.00 -9.84
C ALA A 32 -5.36 11.25 -9.69
N CYS A 33 -4.53 11.61 -8.70
CA CYS A 33 -3.31 10.87 -8.36
C CYS A 33 -3.64 9.39 -8.09
N ILE A 34 -4.53 9.11 -7.14
CA ILE A 34 -4.95 7.74 -6.78
C ILE A 34 -5.53 6.99 -7.99
N TYR A 35 -6.32 7.67 -8.82
CA TYR A 35 -6.83 7.09 -10.07
C TYR A 35 -5.69 6.66 -11.01
N LYS A 36 -4.66 7.50 -11.19
CA LYS A 36 -3.47 7.16 -11.99
C LYS A 36 -2.68 6.00 -11.41
N LEU A 37 -2.52 5.93 -10.09
CA LEU A 37 -1.84 4.81 -9.43
C LEU A 37 -2.60 3.49 -9.63
N GLY A 38 -3.93 3.51 -9.57
CA GLY A 38 -4.74 2.34 -9.90
C GLY A 38 -4.65 1.93 -11.38
N MET A 39 -4.59 2.90 -12.30
CA MET A 39 -4.35 2.64 -13.72
C MET A 39 -2.94 2.07 -13.98
N PHE A 40 -1.93 2.54 -13.24
CA PHE A 40 -0.57 1.99 -13.28
C PHE A 40 -0.58 0.51 -12.90
N ALA A 41 -1.22 0.14 -11.79
CA ALA A 41 -1.35 -1.24 -11.34
C ALA A 41 -2.08 -2.12 -12.38
N GLU A 42 -3.16 -1.62 -12.96
CA GLU A 42 -3.88 -2.30 -14.04
C GLU A 42 -3.00 -2.58 -15.26
N ARG A 43 -2.29 -1.56 -15.74
CA ARG A 43 -1.41 -1.70 -16.89
C ARG A 43 -0.25 -2.65 -16.58
N LEU A 44 0.36 -2.57 -15.40
CA LEU A 44 1.46 -3.44 -15.00
C LEU A 44 1.05 -4.91 -15.00
N VAL A 45 -0.14 -5.23 -14.48
CA VAL A 45 -0.68 -6.60 -14.52
C VAL A 45 -0.89 -7.09 -15.95
N GLN A 46 -1.33 -6.23 -16.86
CA GLN A 46 -1.44 -6.57 -18.28
C GLN A 46 -0.07 -6.85 -18.92
N GLU A 47 0.94 -6.03 -18.60
CA GLU A 47 2.31 -6.26 -19.09
C GLU A 47 2.85 -7.62 -18.60
N ILE A 48 2.59 -8.03 -17.36
CA ILE A 48 2.97 -9.36 -16.87
C ILE A 48 2.28 -10.46 -17.67
N LEU A 49 0.97 -10.36 -17.92
CA LEU A 49 0.23 -11.35 -18.70
C LEU A 49 0.81 -11.51 -20.11
N VAL A 50 1.10 -10.39 -20.78
CA VAL A 50 1.72 -10.38 -22.11
C VAL A 50 3.10 -11.02 -22.07
N PHE A 51 3.93 -10.62 -21.10
CA PHE A 51 5.31 -11.12 -20.95
C PHE A 51 5.35 -12.62 -20.68
N GLU A 52 4.43 -13.12 -19.84
CA GLU A 52 4.36 -14.53 -19.46
C GLU A 52 3.55 -15.39 -20.43
N HIS A 53 3.10 -14.79 -21.54
CA HIS A 53 2.26 -15.45 -22.55
C HIS A 53 0.99 -16.08 -21.94
N ILE A 54 0.42 -15.42 -20.93
CA ILE A 54 -0.82 -15.83 -20.29
C ILE A 54 -1.96 -15.03 -20.93
N ALA A 55 -2.91 -15.75 -21.53
CA ALA A 55 -4.07 -15.12 -22.15
C ALA A 55 -4.92 -14.38 -21.11
N GLU A 56 -5.43 -13.19 -21.47
CA GLU A 56 -6.43 -12.52 -20.66
C GLU A 56 -7.72 -13.37 -20.57
N PRO A 57 -8.47 -13.28 -19.45
CA PRO A 57 -9.78 -13.93 -19.35
C PRO A 57 -10.71 -13.49 -20.48
N THR A 58 -11.36 -14.46 -21.15
CA THR A 58 -12.42 -14.19 -22.14
C THR A 58 -13.76 -13.85 -21.49
N VAL A 59 -13.95 -14.26 -20.23
CA VAL A 59 -15.14 -14.00 -19.42
C VAL A 59 -14.70 -13.38 -18.10
N ASP A 60 -15.44 -12.37 -17.61
CA ASP A 60 -15.13 -11.63 -16.39
C ASP A 60 -13.69 -11.07 -16.42
N ASN A 61 -13.35 -10.34 -17.49
CA ASN A 61 -12.02 -9.77 -17.72
C ASN A 61 -11.78 -8.53 -16.84
N THR A 62 -11.90 -8.71 -15.54
CA THR A 62 -11.68 -7.66 -14.53
C THR A 62 -10.23 -7.67 -14.04
N HIS A 63 -9.76 -6.52 -13.55
CA HIS A 63 -8.42 -6.43 -12.95
C HIS A 63 -8.21 -7.44 -11.82
N ALA A 64 -9.21 -7.62 -10.96
CA ALA A 64 -9.18 -8.62 -9.88
C ALA A 64 -9.02 -10.06 -10.42
N ASN A 65 -9.68 -10.40 -11.52
CA ASN A 65 -9.56 -11.73 -12.11
C ASN A 65 -8.17 -11.94 -12.73
N ARG A 66 -7.59 -10.93 -13.37
CA ARG A 66 -6.22 -10.97 -13.89
C ARG A 66 -5.19 -11.20 -12.79
N ILE A 67 -5.29 -10.46 -11.68
CA ILE A 67 -4.45 -10.66 -10.48
C ILE A 67 -4.60 -12.11 -9.98
N ARG A 68 -5.83 -12.61 -9.87
CA ARG A 68 -6.09 -13.98 -9.42
C ARG A 68 -5.44 -15.04 -10.32
N ILE A 69 -5.39 -14.82 -11.63
CA ILE A 69 -4.71 -15.72 -12.57
C ILE A 69 -3.21 -15.72 -12.32
N LEU A 70 -2.57 -14.55 -12.22
CA LEU A 70 -1.14 -14.44 -11.97
C LEU A 70 -0.74 -15.03 -10.61
N LYS A 71 -1.57 -14.81 -9.57
CA LYS A 71 -1.39 -15.43 -8.25
C LYS A 71 -1.42 -16.96 -8.32
N ARG A 72 -2.40 -17.52 -9.04
CA ARG A 72 -2.50 -18.99 -9.24
C ARG A 72 -1.32 -19.55 -10.04
N ALA A 73 -0.73 -18.76 -10.92
CA ALA A 73 0.47 -19.12 -11.65
C ALA A 73 1.77 -19.00 -10.81
N GLY A 74 1.68 -18.52 -9.56
CA GLY A 74 2.83 -18.35 -8.67
C GLY A 74 3.74 -17.17 -9.07
N LEU A 75 3.18 -16.17 -9.76
CA LEU A 75 3.94 -15.01 -10.29
C LEU A 75 3.80 -13.76 -9.43
N LEU A 76 2.89 -13.77 -8.47
CA LEU A 76 2.67 -12.68 -7.53
C LEU A 76 2.97 -13.17 -6.11
N PRO A 77 4.14 -12.79 -5.56
CA PRO A 77 4.44 -12.94 -4.13
C PRO A 77 3.38 -12.22 -3.28
N HIS A 78 3.31 -12.60 -2.00
CA HIS A 78 2.29 -12.08 -1.08
C HIS A 78 2.27 -10.55 -1.00
N GLU A 79 3.43 -9.91 -0.84
CA GLU A 79 3.50 -8.45 -0.70
C GLU A 79 3.04 -7.71 -1.95
N ILE A 80 3.29 -8.29 -3.13
CA ILE A 80 2.88 -7.72 -4.41
C ILE A 80 1.37 -7.87 -4.61
N ASP A 81 0.82 -9.04 -4.27
CA ASP A 81 -0.64 -9.26 -4.27
C ASP A 81 -1.35 -8.28 -3.32
N ASN A 82 -0.83 -8.09 -2.11
CA ASN A 82 -1.34 -7.11 -1.15
C ASN A 82 -1.28 -5.68 -1.70
N THR A 83 -0.14 -5.29 -2.28
CA THR A 83 0.04 -3.96 -2.90
C THR A 83 -0.99 -3.70 -4.01
N LEU A 84 -1.12 -4.66 -4.93
CA LEU A 84 -2.08 -4.56 -6.03
C LEU A 84 -3.53 -4.51 -5.52
N TYR A 85 -3.83 -5.26 -4.47
CA TYR A 85 -5.12 -5.22 -3.83
C TYR A 85 -5.40 -3.81 -3.27
N VAL A 86 -4.48 -3.23 -2.49
CA VAL A 86 -4.62 -1.89 -1.88
C VAL A 86 -4.89 -0.85 -2.96
N LEU A 87 -4.03 -0.79 -4.00
CA LEU A 87 -4.19 0.17 -5.10
C LEU A 87 -5.55 0.04 -5.80
N ARG A 88 -6.00 -1.20 -6.04
CA ARG A 88 -7.32 -1.47 -6.65
C ARG A 88 -8.45 -1.02 -5.74
N LYS A 89 -8.39 -1.35 -4.45
CA LYS A 89 -9.49 -1.08 -3.51
C LYS A 89 -9.61 0.42 -3.24
N THR A 90 -8.50 1.10 -3.01
CA THR A 90 -8.47 2.55 -2.79
C THR A 90 -8.93 3.31 -4.02
N ARG A 91 -8.51 2.92 -5.24
CA ARG A 91 -9.05 3.51 -6.47
C ARG A 91 -10.57 3.37 -6.55
N ASN A 92 -11.10 2.18 -6.30
CA ASN A 92 -12.54 1.95 -6.38
C ASN A 92 -13.31 2.78 -5.33
N PHE A 93 -12.73 2.98 -4.15
CA PHE A 93 -13.32 3.86 -3.13
C PHE A 93 -13.28 5.32 -3.57
N ALA A 94 -12.12 5.84 -3.95
CA ALA A 94 -11.92 7.23 -4.35
C ALA A 94 -12.81 7.66 -5.53
N VAL A 95 -13.04 6.77 -6.51
CA VAL A 95 -13.98 7.00 -7.62
C VAL A 95 -15.43 7.15 -7.16
N HIS A 96 -15.82 6.52 -6.05
CA HIS A 96 -17.21 6.54 -5.55
C HIS A 96 -17.48 7.60 -4.48
N THR A 97 -16.50 7.92 -3.63
CA THR A 97 -16.69 8.83 -2.49
C THR A 97 -15.99 10.18 -2.61
N GLY A 98 -14.98 10.29 -3.48
CA GLY A 98 -14.03 11.39 -3.48
C GLY A 98 -13.03 11.25 -2.32
N THR A 99 -11.73 11.28 -2.63
CA THR A 99 -10.65 11.28 -1.62
C THR A 99 -9.82 12.55 -1.80
N ASP A 100 -9.82 13.41 -0.78
CA ASP A 100 -9.03 14.66 -0.77
C ASP A 100 -7.75 14.54 0.07
N SER A 101 -7.39 13.32 0.49
CA SER A 101 -6.25 13.08 1.38
C SER A 101 -4.93 13.06 0.61
N VAL A 102 -4.21 14.18 0.63
CA VAL A 102 -2.83 14.27 0.09
C VAL A 102 -1.91 13.23 0.75
N ASP A 103 -2.04 12.99 2.06
CA ASP A 103 -1.19 12.03 2.78
C ASP A 103 -1.43 10.58 2.32
N GLU A 104 -2.69 10.24 1.99
CA GLU A 104 -3.02 8.95 1.40
C GLU A 104 -2.44 8.83 -0.01
N ALA A 105 -2.62 9.85 -0.87
CA ALA A 105 -2.06 9.87 -2.21
C ALA A 105 -0.52 9.73 -2.20
N LYS A 106 0.17 10.43 -1.28
CA LYS A 106 1.61 10.31 -1.05
C LYS A 106 2.04 8.89 -0.66
N THR A 107 1.30 8.26 0.26
CA THR A 107 1.58 6.89 0.72
C THR A 107 1.40 5.89 -0.42
N LEU A 108 0.32 6.02 -1.20
CA LEU A 108 0.07 5.15 -2.35
C LEU A 108 1.08 5.39 -3.48
N LEU A 109 1.55 6.62 -3.68
CA LEU A 109 2.54 6.96 -4.69
C LEU A 109 3.86 6.27 -4.39
N SER A 110 4.36 6.36 -3.16
CA SER A 110 5.58 5.67 -2.75
C SER A 110 5.41 4.14 -2.81
N LEU A 111 4.23 3.64 -2.45
CA LEU A 111 3.90 2.21 -2.56
C LEU A 111 3.92 1.72 -4.02
N THR A 112 3.38 2.52 -4.94
CA THR A 112 3.39 2.23 -6.38
C THR A 112 4.79 2.28 -6.97
N TYR A 113 5.66 3.17 -6.46
CA TYR A 113 7.07 3.19 -6.82
C TYR A 113 7.77 1.86 -6.43
N ASN A 114 7.52 1.37 -5.22
CA ASN A 114 8.05 0.08 -4.79
C ASN A 114 7.58 -1.06 -5.71
N LEU A 115 6.30 -1.09 -6.06
CA LEU A 115 5.75 -2.04 -7.04
C LEU A 115 6.46 -1.95 -8.41
N ALA A 116 6.74 -0.72 -8.88
CA ALA A 116 7.44 -0.48 -10.14
C ALA A 116 8.89 -0.98 -10.11
N VAL A 117 9.59 -0.79 -8.99
CA VAL A 117 10.95 -1.30 -8.78
C VAL A 117 10.97 -2.83 -8.82
N TRP A 118 10.06 -3.49 -8.08
CA TRP A 118 9.92 -4.95 -8.12
C TRP A 118 9.70 -5.46 -9.55
N PHE A 119 8.86 -4.76 -10.32
CA PHE A 119 8.56 -5.12 -11.69
C PHE A 119 9.80 -5.02 -12.59
N MET A 120 10.57 -3.93 -12.50
CA MET A 120 11.84 -3.78 -13.24
C MET A 120 12.86 -4.85 -12.87
N GLU A 121 13.04 -5.15 -11.59
CA GLU A 121 14.01 -6.15 -11.14
C GLU A 121 13.62 -7.60 -11.45
N THR A 122 12.34 -7.84 -11.77
CA THR A 122 11.82 -9.17 -12.10
C THR A 122 11.73 -9.39 -13.62
N TYR A 123 11.16 -8.43 -14.34
CA TYR A 123 10.82 -8.53 -15.77
C TYR A 123 11.74 -7.71 -16.68
N GLY A 124 12.47 -6.74 -16.12
CA GLY A 124 13.41 -5.90 -16.84
C GLY A 124 14.85 -6.34 -16.57
N ASP A 125 15.65 -5.42 -16.05
CA ASP A 125 17.08 -5.63 -15.82
C ASP A 125 17.34 -6.21 -14.41
N TRP A 126 17.74 -7.48 -14.31
CA TRP A 126 18.00 -8.14 -13.00
C TRP A 126 19.16 -7.54 -12.20
N GLY A 127 20.03 -6.76 -12.85
CA GLY A 127 21.10 -6.00 -12.21
C GLY A 127 20.76 -4.53 -11.97
N TYR A 128 19.50 -4.13 -12.19
CA TYR A 128 19.04 -2.79 -11.90
C TYR A 128 19.14 -2.51 -10.40
N ILE A 129 19.58 -1.31 -10.07
CA ILE A 129 19.60 -0.80 -8.70
C ILE A 129 18.74 0.45 -8.70
N ALA A 130 17.57 0.35 -8.07
CA ALA A 130 16.65 1.47 -7.97
C ALA A 130 17.25 2.59 -7.10
N PRO A 131 17.09 3.86 -7.51
CA PRO A 131 17.35 4.98 -6.60
C PRO A 131 16.35 4.94 -5.42
N ALA A 132 16.63 5.70 -4.36
CA ALA A 132 15.62 5.90 -3.33
C ALA A 132 14.46 6.73 -3.90
N PHE A 133 13.23 6.41 -3.48
CA PHE A 133 12.05 7.22 -3.80
C PHE A 133 12.21 8.62 -3.23
N VAL A 134 11.90 9.64 -4.03
CA VAL A 134 11.85 11.04 -3.61
C VAL A 134 10.45 11.56 -3.81
N MET A 135 9.81 12.01 -2.73
CA MET A 135 8.48 12.62 -2.83
C MET A 135 8.54 13.85 -3.72
N PRO A 136 7.62 14.03 -4.68
CA PRO A 136 7.55 15.26 -5.46
C PRO A 136 7.40 16.49 -4.54
N ASP A 137 8.00 17.60 -4.95
CA ASP A 137 7.77 18.88 -4.31
C ASP A 137 6.37 19.39 -4.66
N GLU A 138 5.74 20.11 -3.73
CA GLU A 138 4.49 20.81 -4.00
C GLU A 138 4.76 21.96 -4.98
N SER A 139 4.48 21.72 -6.26
CA SER A 139 4.78 22.67 -7.31
C SER A 139 3.63 23.66 -7.52
N THR A 140 3.90 24.95 -7.40
CA THR A 140 2.96 26.04 -7.71
C THR A 140 3.13 26.55 -9.15
N HIS A 141 3.35 25.64 -10.12
CA HIS A 141 3.59 26.06 -11.51
C HIS A 141 2.35 26.76 -12.09
N GLU A 142 2.55 27.96 -12.66
CA GLU A 142 1.48 28.76 -13.30
C GLU A 142 0.80 28.04 -14.48
N ASP A 143 1.41 26.97 -15.01
CA ASP A 143 0.94 26.23 -16.18
C ASP A 143 0.73 24.72 -15.92
N LEU A 144 0.41 24.35 -14.67
CA LEU A 144 0.23 22.95 -14.28
C LEU A 144 -0.85 22.24 -15.10
N GLU A 145 -1.92 22.95 -15.45
CA GLU A 145 -3.02 22.41 -16.27
C GLU A 145 -2.56 21.98 -17.67
N SER A 146 -1.69 22.76 -18.34
CA SER A 146 -1.21 22.39 -19.68
C SER A 146 -0.29 21.18 -19.62
N VAL A 147 0.58 21.12 -18.60
CA VAL A 147 1.49 19.99 -18.37
C VAL A 147 0.68 18.72 -18.15
N ILE A 148 -0.35 18.78 -17.30
CA ILE A 148 -1.26 17.67 -17.06
C ILE A 148 -1.95 17.25 -18.36
N ALA A 149 -2.50 18.19 -19.13
CA ALA A 149 -3.18 17.88 -20.38
C ALA A 149 -2.26 17.19 -21.41
N GLU A 150 -1.02 17.64 -21.54
CA GLU A 150 -0.02 17.02 -22.41
C GLU A 150 0.33 15.60 -21.94
N GLN A 151 0.54 15.43 -20.63
CA GLN A 151 0.85 14.14 -20.03
C GLN A 151 -0.29 13.13 -20.22
N GLU A 152 -1.55 13.55 -20.04
CA GLU A 152 -2.75 12.73 -20.25
C GLU A 152 -2.87 12.28 -21.71
N LYS A 153 -2.69 13.21 -22.65
CA LYS A 153 -2.69 12.89 -24.07
C LYS A 153 -1.62 11.85 -24.41
N LYS A 154 -0.42 11.99 -23.82
CA LYS A 154 0.67 11.03 -24.02
C LYS A 154 0.36 9.67 -23.42
N ILE A 155 -0.37 9.58 -22.31
CA ILE A 155 -0.89 8.30 -21.79
C ILE A 155 -1.80 7.64 -22.81
N GLU A 156 -2.76 8.38 -23.40
CA GLU A 156 -3.66 7.82 -24.40
C GLU A 156 -2.91 7.31 -25.64
N GLU A 157 -1.92 8.05 -26.13
CA GLU A 157 -1.11 7.67 -27.27
C GLU A 157 -0.29 6.40 -26.99
N LEU A 158 0.38 6.33 -25.84
CA LEU A 158 1.21 5.19 -25.44
C LEU A 158 0.38 3.94 -25.10
N THR A 159 -0.82 4.10 -24.54
CA THR A 159 -1.69 2.96 -24.18
C THR A 159 -2.33 2.31 -25.41
N LYS A 160 -2.67 3.11 -26.45
CA LYS A 160 -3.13 2.62 -27.75
C LYS A 160 -2.05 1.88 -28.53
N GLN A 161 -0.79 2.24 -28.33
CA GLN A 161 0.36 1.50 -28.84
C GLN A 161 0.59 0.23 -28.01
N LEU A 162 -0.38 -0.69 -27.98
CA LEU A 162 -0.16 -2.09 -27.60
C LEU A 162 0.78 -2.74 -28.63
N ALA A 163 2.01 -2.25 -28.64
CA ALA A 163 3.10 -2.69 -29.45
C ALA A 163 3.72 -3.88 -28.73
N VAL A 164 3.87 -4.96 -29.49
CA VAL A 164 4.74 -6.11 -29.21
C VAL A 164 5.80 -5.70 -28.21
N VAL A 165 5.65 -6.13 -26.95
CA VAL A 165 6.73 -5.99 -25.97
C VAL A 165 7.89 -6.73 -26.62
N THR A 166 8.85 -5.97 -27.15
CA THR A 166 10.11 -6.50 -27.63
C THR A 166 10.86 -6.88 -26.36
N THR A 167 10.48 -8.04 -25.82
CA THR A 167 11.08 -8.73 -24.68
C THR A 167 12.49 -9.18 -25.03
N ALA A 168 13.35 -8.23 -25.38
CA ALA A 168 14.78 -8.42 -25.43
C ALA A 168 15.38 -8.60 -24.02
N ALA A 169 14.59 -8.38 -22.95
CA ALA A 169 15.10 -8.24 -21.59
C ALA A 169 15.37 -9.55 -20.83
N SER A 170 14.87 -10.72 -21.27
CA SER A 170 15.17 -11.93 -20.49
C SER A 170 14.97 -13.25 -21.24
N GLY A 171 16.06 -13.91 -21.64
CA GLY A 171 16.06 -15.33 -21.99
C GLY A 171 15.82 -16.25 -20.78
N LYS A 172 15.33 -15.71 -19.66
CA LYS A 172 15.01 -16.45 -18.44
C LYS A 172 13.66 -17.12 -18.57
N THR A 173 13.51 -18.21 -17.83
CA THR A 173 12.26 -18.95 -17.73
C THR A 173 11.32 -18.29 -16.72
N GLN A 174 10.03 -18.59 -16.83
CA GLN A 174 9.02 -18.18 -15.87
C GLN A 174 9.37 -18.58 -14.43
N LYS A 175 9.91 -19.80 -14.24
CA LYS A 175 10.31 -20.31 -12.93
C LYS A 175 11.45 -19.49 -12.30
N GLU A 176 12.43 -19.08 -13.12
CA GLU A 176 13.52 -18.22 -12.66
C GLU A 176 13.00 -16.85 -12.23
N ARG A 177 12.06 -16.27 -12.98
CA ARG A 177 11.40 -15.01 -12.61
C ARG A 177 10.55 -15.13 -11.37
N ALA A 178 9.77 -16.19 -11.20
CA ALA A 178 9.01 -16.43 -9.97
C ALA A 178 9.92 -16.48 -8.73
N LYS A 179 11.06 -17.18 -8.83
CA LYS A 179 12.05 -17.22 -7.74
C LYS A 179 12.69 -15.85 -7.48
N ARG A 180 13.04 -15.10 -8.54
CA ARG A 180 13.56 -13.74 -8.43
C ARG A 180 12.54 -12.83 -7.76
N SER A 181 11.28 -12.92 -8.18
CA SER A 181 10.15 -12.15 -7.69
C SER A 181 9.98 -12.31 -6.18
N GLU A 182 9.99 -13.56 -5.68
CA GLU A 182 9.98 -13.85 -4.23
C GLU A 182 11.18 -13.23 -3.51
N SER A 183 12.38 -13.35 -4.08
CA SER A 183 13.61 -12.80 -3.47
C SER A 183 13.58 -11.27 -3.41
N VAL A 184 13.17 -10.61 -4.49
CA VAL A 184 13.05 -9.15 -4.57
C VAL A 184 11.97 -8.67 -3.60
N SER A 185 10.80 -9.32 -3.61
CA SER A 185 9.68 -8.99 -2.72
C SER A 185 10.08 -9.08 -1.25
N ALA A 186 10.84 -10.11 -0.86
CA ALA A 186 11.31 -10.27 0.52
C ALA A 186 12.36 -9.22 0.94
N MET A 187 13.05 -8.60 -0.01
CA MET A 187 14.04 -7.54 0.24
C MET A 187 13.42 -6.14 0.20
N MET A 188 12.15 -5.99 -0.17
CA MET A 188 11.49 -4.70 -0.21
C MET A 188 11.37 -4.15 1.21
N ASN A 189 11.89 -2.94 1.42
CA ASN A 189 11.77 -2.23 2.68
C ASN A 189 10.65 -1.20 2.57
N TRP A 190 9.66 -1.37 3.43
CA TRP A 190 8.49 -0.51 3.51
C TRP A 190 8.73 0.53 4.59
N ASP A 191 8.35 1.77 4.31
CA ASP A 191 8.28 2.77 5.35
C ASP A 191 7.10 2.50 6.31
N GLU A 192 7.03 3.26 7.41
CA GLU A 192 5.99 3.07 8.42
C GLU A 192 4.58 3.32 7.86
N ALA A 193 4.41 4.33 7.01
CA ALA A 193 3.10 4.69 6.44
C ALA A 193 2.62 3.61 5.45
N GLN A 194 3.52 3.10 4.61
CA GLN A 194 3.25 1.99 3.70
C GLN A 194 2.89 0.71 4.46
N THR A 195 3.64 0.40 5.53
CA THR A 195 3.39 -0.78 6.37
C THR A 195 2.00 -0.69 7.01
N ARG A 196 1.65 0.47 7.60
CA ARG A 196 0.31 0.69 8.16
C ARG A 196 -0.80 0.59 7.11
N CYS A 197 -0.57 1.13 5.91
CA CYS A 197 -1.53 1.02 4.80
C CYS A 197 -1.81 -0.45 4.42
N LEU A 198 -0.81 -1.32 4.43
CA LEU A 198 -1.05 -2.76 4.24
C LEU A 198 -1.79 -3.40 5.41
N ILE A 199 -1.40 -3.06 6.64
CA ILE A 199 -2.02 -3.61 7.84
C ILE A 199 -3.51 -3.25 7.86
N ASP A 200 -3.85 -1.99 7.58
CA ASP A 200 -5.24 -1.54 7.49
C ASP A 200 -6.06 -2.43 6.55
N GLU A 201 -5.50 -2.80 5.40
CA GLU A 201 -6.20 -3.69 4.48
C GLU A 201 -6.31 -5.14 4.98
N GLN A 202 -5.27 -5.67 5.63
CA GLN A 202 -5.36 -6.99 6.27
C GLN A 202 -6.44 -7.01 7.37
N LEU A 203 -6.59 -5.90 8.09
CA LEU A 203 -7.64 -5.71 9.07
C LEU A 203 -9.03 -5.64 8.41
N HIS A 204 -9.18 -4.91 7.31
CA HIS A 204 -10.41 -4.90 6.51
C HIS A 204 -10.84 -6.30 6.04
N LEU A 205 -9.90 -7.07 5.49
CA LEU A 205 -10.15 -8.45 5.07
C LEU A 205 -10.57 -9.36 6.24
N SER A 206 -10.18 -9.00 7.47
CA SER A 206 -10.55 -9.68 8.71
C SER A 206 -11.84 -9.13 9.36
N GLY A 207 -12.52 -8.19 8.71
CA GLY A 207 -13.81 -7.63 9.16
C GLY A 207 -13.70 -6.48 10.17
N TRP A 208 -12.51 -5.87 10.31
CA TRP A 208 -12.30 -4.66 11.10
C TRP A 208 -12.44 -3.42 10.22
N GLU A 209 -12.97 -2.34 10.77
CA GLU A 209 -12.88 -1.01 10.19
C GLU A 209 -11.53 -0.40 10.61
N ALA A 210 -10.62 -0.20 9.65
CA ALA A 210 -9.25 0.25 9.92
C ALA A 210 -8.82 1.28 8.88
N ASP A 211 -8.46 2.48 9.34
CA ASP A 211 -7.95 3.54 8.47
C ASP A 211 -7.03 4.39 9.33
N THR A 212 -5.74 4.12 9.24
CA THR A 212 -4.73 4.79 10.06
C THR A 212 -4.75 6.30 9.86
N GLN A 213 -5.15 6.76 8.68
CA GLN A 213 -5.20 8.18 8.36
C GLN A 213 -6.41 8.85 9.00
N ASN A 214 -7.59 8.22 9.00
CA ASN A 214 -8.85 8.85 9.44
C ASN A 214 -9.39 8.31 10.77
N LEU A 215 -9.30 7.01 11.02
CA LEU A 215 -9.70 6.35 12.27
C LEU A 215 -8.60 6.44 13.34
N ARG A 216 -8.07 7.64 13.55
CA ARG A 216 -7.00 7.95 14.50
C ARG A 216 -7.52 8.60 15.78
N TYR A 217 -6.98 8.24 16.94
CA TYR A 217 -7.36 8.84 18.23
C TYR A 217 -7.22 10.37 18.22
N GLY A 218 -6.10 10.87 17.68
CA GLY A 218 -5.78 12.29 17.56
C GLY A 218 -6.73 13.08 16.66
N LYS A 219 -7.45 12.41 15.75
CA LYS A 219 -8.53 13.01 14.93
C LYS A 219 -9.90 12.96 15.61
N GLY A 220 -9.97 12.50 16.86
CA GLY A 220 -11.22 12.42 17.62
C GLY A 220 -11.96 11.09 17.48
N THR A 221 -11.41 10.11 16.76
CA THR A 221 -12.03 8.79 16.62
C THR A 221 -12.11 8.08 17.96
N ARG A 222 -13.29 7.55 18.28
CA ARG A 222 -13.58 6.82 19.53
C ARG A 222 -14.38 5.55 19.24
N PRO A 223 -14.41 4.58 20.17
CA PRO A 223 -15.19 3.34 20.02
C PRO A 223 -16.68 3.64 19.86
N VAL A 224 -17.38 2.85 19.06
CA VAL A 224 -18.81 3.05 18.77
C VAL A 224 -19.55 1.73 18.87
N LYS A 225 -20.64 1.70 19.65
CA LYS A 225 -21.49 0.52 19.79
C LYS A 225 -21.92 -0.04 18.44
N GLY A 226 -21.73 -1.34 18.24
CA GLY A 226 -22.14 -2.06 17.02
C GLY A 226 -21.12 -2.04 15.88
N ARG A 227 -19.95 -1.42 16.06
CA ARG A 227 -18.85 -1.40 15.07
C ARG A 227 -17.62 -2.12 15.61
N ASN A 228 -16.86 -2.76 14.72
CA ASN A 228 -15.58 -3.37 15.03
C ASN A 228 -14.49 -2.46 14.46
N ILE A 229 -13.88 -1.62 15.30
CA ILE A 229 -12.98 -0.56 14.83
C ILE A 229 -11.56 -0.79 15.37
N ALA A 230 -10.56 -0.70 14.49
CA ALA A 230 -9.16 -0.56 14.88
C ALA A 230 -8.81 0.93 14.85
N ILE A 231 -8.58 1.53 16.02
CA ILE A 231 -8.28 2.95 16.15
C ILE A 231 -6.76 3.12 16.25
N SER A 232 -6.19 3.92 15.35
CA SER A 232 -4.76 4.15 15.32
C SER A 232 -4.28 5.15 16.38
N GLU A 233 -3.05 4.94 16.85
CA GLU A 233 -2.37 5.79 17.84
C GLU A 233 -3.19 5.99 19.12
N TRP A 234 -3.57 4.90 19.78
CA TRP A 234 -4.29 5.00 21.04
C TRP A 234 -3.33 5.31 22.19
N PRO A 235 -3.60 6.33 23.02
CA PRO A 235 -2.67 6.70 24.09
C PRO A 235 -2.77 5.73 25.28
N THR A 236 -1.62 5.40 25.86
CA THR A 236 -1.51 4.72 27.15
C THR A 236 -0.75 5.60 28.15
N ASN A 237 -0.60 5.15 29.39
CA ASN A 237 0.31 5.74 30.38
C ASN A 237 1.68 5.06 30.39
N SER A 238 1.99 4.25 29.38
CA SER A 238 3.32 3.65 29.23
C SER A 238 4.38 4.73 29.07
N ALA A 239 5.49 4.58 29.78
CA ALA A 239 6.70 5.36 29.57
C ALA A 239 7.61 4.75 28.48
N PHE A 240 7.22 3.59 27.95
CA PHE A 240 7.90 2.89 26.87
C PHE A 240 7.61 3.58 25.53
N TYR A 241 8.61 3.60 24.64
CA TYR A 241 8.64 4.03 23.22
C TYR A 241 7.51 4.96 22.68
N LYS A 242 7.88 6.07 22.01
CA LYS A 242 6.93 7.04 21.37
C LYS A 242 5.80 7.54 22.30
N ASN A 243 6.13 8.02 23.50
CA ASN A 243 5.16 8.64 24.45
C ASN A 243 3.97 7.73 24.84
N GLY A 244 4.12 6.40 24.74
CA GLY A 244 3.10 5.44 25.17
C GLY A 244 1.91 5.29 24.23
N TYR A 245 2.04 5.66 22.95
CA TYR A 245 0.97 5.44 21.96
C TYR A 245 1.15 4.06 21.31
N VAL A 246 0.10 3.26 21.35
CA VAL A 246 0.06 1.97 20.64
C VAL A 246 -0.44 2.18 19.21
N ASP A 247 0.11 1.43 18.27
CA ASP A 247 -0.22 1.62 16.85
C ASP A 247 -1.69 1.36 16.54
N TYR A 248 -2.27 0.29 17.09
CA TYR A 248 -3.70 -0.02 16.94
C TYR A 248 -4.32 -0.48 18.25
N ALA A 249 -5.49 0.07 18.55
CA ALA A 249 -6.39 -0.42 19.59
C ALA A 249 -7.69 -0.94 18.99
N PHE A 250 -8.02 -2.19 19.30
CA PHE A 250 -9.14 -2.92 18.71
C PHE A 250 -10.36 -2.88 19.61
N PHE A 251 -11.49 -2.40 19.06
CA PHE A 251 -12.73 -2.27 19.79
C PHE A 251 -13.86 -3.07 19.14
N VAL A 252 -14.49 -3.97 19.91
CA VAL A 252 -15.76 -4.58 19.55
C VAL A 252 -16.87 -3.80 20.24
N GLY A 253 -17.58 -2.98 19.47
CA GLY A 253 -18.45 -1.95 20.01
C GLY A 253 -17.63 -0.92 20.81
N GLU A 254 -17.90 -0.83 22.10
CA GLU A 254 -17.17 0.05 23.03
C GLU A 254 -16.14 -0.73 23.87
N LYS A 255 -15.87 -2.00 23.54
CA LYS A 255 -14.99 -2.85 24.35
C LYS A 255 -13.63 -3.01 23.71
N LEU A 256 -12.59 -2.54 24.41
CA LEU A 256 -11.19 -2.69 24.05
C LEU A 256 -10.79 -4.17 24.22
N VAL A 257 -10.55 -4.86 23.11
CA VAL A 257 -10.26 -6.30 23.11
C VAL A 257 -8.80 -6.62 22.78
N ALA A 258 -8.10 -5.77 22.04
CA ALA A 258 -6.70 -6.02 21.71
C ALA A 258 -5.91 -4.73 21.53
N LEU A 259 -4.60 -4.85 21.68
CA LEU A 259 -3.60 -3.86 21.30
C LEU A 259 -2.60 -4.52 20.36
N MET A 260 -2.16 -3.77 19.35
CA MET A 260 -1.17 -4.23 18.37
C MET A 260 -0.13 -3.14 18.09
N GLU A 261 1.12 -3.56 18.02
CA GLU A 261 2.23 -2.73 17.58
C GLU A 261 2.68 -3.20 16.19
N ALA A 262 2.68 -2.29 15.21
CA ALA A 262 3.15 -2.60 13.86
C ALA A 262 4.69 -2.62 13.86
N LYS A 263 5.27 -3.63 13.20
CA LYS A 263 6.71 -3.73 13.00
C LYS A 263 7.02 -3.93 11.53
N LYS A 264 8.22 -3.48 11.16
CA LYS A 264 8.76 -3.79 9.84
C LYS A 264 8.96 -5.30 9.73
N MET A 265 8.82 -5.84 8.52
CA MET A 265 9.01 -7.28 8.25
C MET A 265 10.38 -7.81 8.69
N SER A 266 11.41 -6.96 8.76
CA SER A 266 12.75 -7.31 9.19
C SER A 266 12.98 -7.28 10.71
N GLU A 267 11.97 -6.89 11.50
CA GLU A 267 12.05 -6.77 12.96
C GLU A 267 11.35 -7.94 13.68
N ASP A 268 11.81 -8.25 14.90
CA ASP A 268 11.29 -9.37 15.69
C ASP A 268 9.92 -9.03 16.32
N VAL A 269 8.89 -9.70 15.83
CA VAL A 269 7.51 -9.58 16.31
C VAL A 269 7.34 -10.14 17.72
N ALA A 270 7.95 -11.28 18.04
CA ALA A 270 7.78 -11.93 19.34
C ALA A 270 8.37 -11.09 20.47
N ALA A 271 9.58 -10.56 20.26
CA ALA A 271 10.22 -9.65 21.21
C ALA A 271 9.39 -8.37 21.43
N THR A 272 8.74 -7.87 20.39
CA THR A 272 7.85 -6.69 20.47
C THR A 272 6.64 -6.96 21.34
N ILE A 273 5.94 -8.08 21.13
CA ILE A 273 4.76 -8.46 21.91
C ILE A 273 5.14 -8.62 23.38
N ASP A 274 6.25 -9.33 23.65
CA ASP A 274 6.69 -9.65 25.01
C ASP A 274 7.13 -8.44 25.82
N VAL A 275 7.54 -7.35 25.17
CA VAL A 275 8.01 -6.14 25.85
C VAL A 275 7.02 -4.99 25.72
N GLN A 276 6.74 -4.55 24.49
CA GLN A 276 6.01 -3.31 24.23
C GLN A 276 4.50 -3.49 24.45
N VAL A 277 3.91 -4.49 23.80
CA VAL A 277 2.45 -4.67 23.82
C VAL A 277 1.97 -5.07 25.22
N LYS A 278 2.73 -5.93 25.92
CA LYS A 278 2.49 -6.24 27.35
C LYS A 278 2.57 -4.99 28.23
N ASP A 279 3.54 -4.11 28.01
CA ASP A 279 3.66 -2.89 28.80
C ASP A 279 2.44 -1.98 28.59
N TYR A 280 2.05 -1.72 27.32
CA TYR A 280 0.85 -0.95 26.99
C TYR A 280 -0.42 -1.53 27.63
N ALA A 281 -0.58 -2.85 27.56
CA ALA A 281 -1.71 -3.57 28.14
C ALA A 281 -1.85 -3.41 29.67
N SER A 282 -0.74 -3.17 30.36
CA SER A 282 -0.71 -2.92 31.81
C SER A 282 -0.86 -1.43 32.19
N HIS A 283 -0.74 -0.53 31.22
CA HIS A 283 -0.74 0.93 31.43
C HIS A 283 -1.91 1.64 30.73
N ILE A 284 -3.09 1.01 30.63
CA ILE A 284 -4.27 1.68 30.09
C ILE A 284 -4.64 2.89 30.96
N LYS A 285 -4.95 4.02 30.31
CA LYS A 285 -5.30 5.26 31.02
C LYS A 285 -6.54 5.07 31.90
N PRO A 286 -6.59 5.70 33.09
CA PRO A 286 -7.75 5.62 33.97
C PRO A 286 -9.08 6.00 33.28
N GLU A 287 -9.05 7.00 32.40
CA GLU A 287 -10.21 7.45 31.61
C GLU A 287 -10.73 6.41 30.61
N ASP A 288 -9.87 5.49 30.15
CA ASP A 288 -10.21 4.46 29.16
C ASP A 288 -10.60 3.11 29.81
N ARG A 289 -10.48 2.98 31.13
CA ARG A 289 -10.91 1.79 31.88
C ARG A 289 -12.36 1.38 31.64
N PRO A 290 -13.34 2.28 31.41
CA PRO A 290 -14.71 1.86 31.07
C PRO A 290 -14.81 1.02 29.78
N TYR A 291 -13.85 1.16 28.87
CA TYR A 291 -13.78 0.37 27.65
C TYR A 291 -13.17 -1.02 27.88
N THR A 292 -12.41 -1.25 28.94
CA THR A 292 -11.77 -2.55 29.17
C THR A 292 -12.80 -3.62 29.51
N VAL A 293 -12.47 -4.87 29.17
CA VAL A 293 -13.38 -6.02 29.34
C VAL A 293 -13.12 -6.80 30.63
N GLY A 294 -11.98 -6.57 31.28
CA GLY A 294 -11.58 -7.29 32.49
C GLY A 294 -10.13 -7.04 32.87
N SER A 295 -9.59 -7.93 33.69
CA SER A 295 -8.16 -7.96 34.02
C SER A 295 -7.64 -9.40 34.04
N TRP A 296 -6.44 -9.60 33.50
CA TRP A 296 -5.76 -10.88 33.39
C TRP A 296 -4.33 -10.71 33.89
N ASN A 297 -4.05 -11.15 35.12
CA ASN A 297 -2.71 -11.07 35.73
C ASN A 297 -2.03 -9.68 35.63
N GLY A 298 -2.80 -8.60 35.82
CA GLY A 298 -2.30 -7.23 35.74
C GLY A 298 -2.45 -6.55 34.37
N TYR A 299 -2.78 -7.30 33.32
CA TYR A 299 -3.15 -6.75 32.01
C TYR A 299 -4.62 -6.39 31.98
N GLN A 300 -4.97 -5.29 31.30
CA GLN A 300 -6.34 -4.75 31.25
C GLN A 300 -7.06 -5.06 29.92
N ILE A 301 -6.46 -5.88 29.07
CA ILE A 301 -6.99 -6.30 27.76
C ILE A 301 -6.78 -7.80 27.56
N PRO A 302 -7.67 -8.48 26.82
CA PRO A 302 -7.61 -9.93 26.66
C PRO A 302 -6.61 -10.43 25.60
N PHE A 303 -6.28 -9.63 24.58
CA PHE A 303 -5.39 -10.04 23.49
C PHE A 303 -4.25 -9.04 23.25
N LEU A 304 -3.08 -9.58 22.92
CA LEU A 304 -1.87 -8.86 22.52
C LEU A 304 -1.50 -9.36 21.13
N LEU A 305 -1.33 -8.44 20.19
CA LEU A 305 -1.10 -8.73 18.77
C LEU A 305 0.21 -8.11 18.28
#